data_AF-A0A1V4JVQ7-F1
#
_entry.id   AF-A0A1V4JVQ7-F1
#
_cell.length_a   1.000
_cell.length_b   1.000
_cell.length_c   1.000
_cell.angle_alpha   90.00
_cell.angle_beta   90.00
_cell.angle_gamma   90.00
#
_symmetry.space_group_name_H-M   'P 1'
#
loop_
_entity.id
_entity.type
_entity.pdbx_description
1 polymer ?
#
loop_
_entity_poly.entity_id
_entity_poly.type
_entity_poly.pdbx_seq_one_letter_code
_entity_poly.pdbx_strand_id
1 'polypeptide(L)'
;MERSKKLGLSVQYPEGYLEAMASKEKKDKVKKQTVKQEPTNQSNGNQKRTIDDGIEEIKNTSKAMRMGDGGKGEAFQLTQQQQWLIKEDCMNQKLWDEVLASLKEGPNFLKKLEQSFMCVCCQELVYQPVTTECLHNVCKSCLQRSFRAEVFTCPACRYDLGKSYTMVPNKILQTLLDQFFPGYSKGR
;
A
#
# COMPACT_ATOMS: atom_id res chain seq x y z
N MET A 1 -20.10 17.02 -22.29
CA MET A 1 -19.60 17.14 -23.67
C MET A 1 -19.45 18.60 -24.12
N GLU A 2 -20.48 19.44 -24.07
CA GLU A 2 -20.41 20.78 -24.67
C GLU A 2 -19.41 21.73 -23.99
N ARG A 3 -19.35 21.73 -22.65
CA ARG A 3 -18.39 22.56 -21.90
C ARG A 3 -16.93 22.23 -22.22
N SER A 4 -16.58 20.94 -22.40
CA SER A 4 -15.22 20.54 -22.79
C SER A 4 -14.90 20.94 -24.24
N LYS A 5 -15.86 20.79 -25.18
CA LYS A 5 -15.73 21.32 -26.56
C LYS A 5 -15.53 22.83 -26.58
N LYS A 6 -16.32 23.60 -25.80
CA LYS A 6 -16.23 25.08 -25.71
C LYS A 6 -14.92 25.58 -25.08
N LEU A 7 -14.19 24.71 -24.37
CA LEU A 7 -12.88 25.00 -23.78
C LEU A 7 -11.71 24.42 -24.59
N GLY A 8 -11.98 23.71 -25.70
CA GLY A 8 -10.93 23.11 -26.54
C GLY A 8 -10.25 21.86 -25.96
N LEU A 9 -10.72 21.31 -24.84
CA LEU A 9 -10.13 20.11 -24.24
C LEU A 9 -10.51 18.85 -25.04
N SER A 10 -9.52 18.25 -25.70
CA SER A 10 -9.60 16.90 -26.24
C SER A 10 -9.36 15.84 -25.17
N VAL A 11 -9.88 14.63 -25.39
CA VAL A 11 -9.53 13.47 -24.56
C VAL A 11 -8.25 12.87 -25.11
N GLN A 12 -7.19 12.85 -24.30
CA GLN A 12 -5.97 12.10 -24.59
C GLN A 12 -6.01 10.75 -23.89
N TYR A 13 -5.53 9.72 -24.58
CA TYR A 13 -5.39 8.36 -24.06
C TYR A 13 -3.90 7.99 -23.99
N PRO A 14 -3.49 7.13 -23.04
CA PRO A 14 -2.14 6.57 -23.03
C PRO A 14 -1.83 5.79 -24.32
N GLU A 15 -0.55 5.75 -24.68
CA GLU A 15 -0.04 4.99 -25.82
C GLU A 15 -0.42 3.49 -25.71
N GLY A 16 -0.83 2.87 -26.83
CA GLY A 16 -1.30 1.48 -26.87
C GLY A 16 -2.76 1.24 -26.44
N TYR A 17 -3.47 2.26 -25.91
CA TYR A 17 -4.84 2.09 -25.42
C TYR A 17 -5.84 1.75 -26.54
N LEU A 18 -5.74 2.41 -27.70
CA LEU A 18 -6.66 2.23 -28.82
C LEU A 18 -6.45 0.87 -29.50
N GLU A 19 -5.20 0.44 -29.59
CA GLU A 19 -4.73 -0.83 -30.12
C GLU A 19 -5.25 -1.98 -29.26
N ALA A 20 -5.18 -1.84 -27.94
CA ALA A 20 -5.71 -2.81 -26.98
C ALA A 20 -7.24 -2.94 -27.06
N MET A 21 -7.97 -1.82 -27.24
CA MET A 21 -9.43 -1.82 -27.41
C MET A 21 -9.85 -2.46 -28.74
N ALA A 22 -9.21 -2.09 -29.85
CA ALA A 22 -9.46 -2.71 -31.16
C ALA A 22 -9.13 -4.22 -31.18
N SER A 23 -8.13 -4.63 -30.41
CA SER A 23 -7.76 -6.05 -30.26
C SER A 23 -8.78 -6.85 -29.45
N LYS A 24 -9.41 -6.26 -28.43
CA LYS A 24 -10.55 -6.86 -27.71
C LYS A 24 -11.74 -7.07 -28.64
N GLU A 25 -12.16 -6.03 -29.36
CA GLU A 25 -13.29 -6.14 -30.31
C GLU A 25 -13.08 -7.24 -31.36
N LYS A 26 -11.87 -7.37 -31.91
CA LYS A 26 -11.53 -8.44 -32.86
C LYS A 26 -11.66 -9.82 -32.19
N LYS A 27 -11.17 -9.98 -30.97
CA LYS A 27 -11.22 -11.23 -30.20
C LYS A 27 -12.65 -11.64 -29.84
N ASP A 28 -13.51 -10.68 -29.51
CA ASP A 28 -14.91 -10.91 -29.19
C ASP A 28 -15.77 -11.17 -30.44
N LYS A 29 -15.46 -10.52 -31.58
CA LYS A 29 -16.06 -10.83 -32.89
C LYS A 29 -15.74 -12.27 -33.33
N VAL A 30 -14.48 -12.72 -33.16
CA VAL A 30 -14.08 -14.11 -33.45
C VAL A 30 -14.83 -15.11 -32.55
N LYS A 31 -14.92 -14.87 -31.24
CA LYS A 31 -15.69 -15.73 -30.31
C LYS A 31 -17.17 -15.90 -30.69
N LYS A 32 -17.77 -14.90 -31.37
CA LYS A 32 -19.20 -14.92 -31.70
C LYS A 32 -19.52 -15.73 -32.98
N GLN A 33 -18.53 -16.15 -33.76
CA GLN A 33 -18.74 -16.95 -34.98
C GLN A 33 -18.62 -18.48 -34.76
N THR A 34 -18.01 -18.94 -33.67
CA THR A 34 -17.68 -20.37 -33.47
C THR A 34 -18.74 -21.20 -32.73
N VAL A 35 -19.89 -20.64 -32.36
CA VAL A 35 -20.91 -21.32 -31.53
C VAL A 35 -22.27 -21.38 -32.25
N LYS A 36 -22.44 -22.39 -33.12
CA LYS A 36 -23.73 -22.86 -33.65
C LYS A 36 -23.71 -24.34 -34.04
N GLN A 37 -23.77 -25.23 -33.04
CA GLN A 37 -24.51 -26.52 -33.11
C GLN A 37 -24.46 -27.21 -31.73
N GLU A 38 -25.63 -27.58 -31.23
CA GLU A 38 -25.86 -28.53 -30.13
C GLU A 38 -26.16 -29.92 -30.76
N PRO A 39 -26.38 -31.05 -30.03
CA PRO A 39 -26.67 -31.15 -28.58
C PRO A 39 -26.13 -32.37 -27.77
N THR A 40 -26.40 -32.29 -26.46
CA THR A 40 -26.60 -33.38 -25.47
C THR A 40 -25.45 -33.97 -24.61
N ASN A 41 -25.85 -34.23 -23.35
CA ASN A 41 -25.46 -35.31 -22.42
C ASN A 41 -24.14 -35.27 -21.58
N GLN A 42 -24.36 -34.95 -20.29
CA GLN A 42 -23.98 -35.76 -19.11
C GLN A 42 -22.51 -35.92 -18.64
N SER A 43 -22.23 -35.18 -17.56
CA SER A 43 -21.54 -35.63 -16.31
C SER A 43 -20.00 -35.67 -16.20
N ASN A 44 -19.56 -35.27 -15.00
CA ASN A 44 -18.41 -35.73 -14.20
C ASN A 44 -17.08 -36.11 -14.86
N GLY A 45 -16.04 -35.31 -14.58
CA GLY A 45 -14.63 -35.70 -14.70
C GLY A 45 -13.71 -34.60 -14.16
N ASN A 46 -12.73 -34.95 -13.32
CA ASN A 46 -11.75 -34.01 -12.74
C ASN A 46 -10.34 -34.62 -12.83
N GLN A 47 -9.28 -33.82 -12.66
CA GLN A 47 -7.83 -34.16 -12.83
C GLN A 47 -7.36 -34.22 -14.31
N LYS A 48 -6.09 -33.92 -14.71
CA LYS A 48 -4.90 -33.32 -14.04
C LYS A 48 -3.76 -33.06 -15.09
N ARG A 49 -2.81 -32.15 -14.73
CA ARG A 49 -1.45 -31.83 -15.28
C ARG A 49 -0.82 -32.85 -16.27
N THR A 50 -0.04 -32.46 -17.29
CA THR A 50 1.35 -31.88 -17.27
C THR A 50 1.69 -31.09 -18.56
N ILE A 51 2.56 -30.05 -18.59
CA ILE A 51 4.05 -29.97 -18.52
C ILE A 51 4.78 -30.72 -19.66
N ASP A 52 5.66 -30.12 -20.50
CA ASP A 52 5.75 -28.73 -21.07
C ASP A 52 6.25 -28.82 -22.55
N ASP A 53 7.41 -28.41 -23.12
CA ASP A 53 8.62 -27.62 -22.78
C ASP A 53 9.46 -27.29 -24.08
N GLY A 54 10.48 -26.41 -24.03
CA GLY A 54 11.54 -26.20 -25.07
C GLY A 54 11.46 -24.88 -25.90
N ILE A 55 12.33 -23.84 -25.84
CA ILE A 55 13.83 -23.67 -25.88
C ILE A 55 14.35 -23.62 -27.36
N GLU A 56 15.08 -22.61 -27.92
CA GLU A 56 15.90 -21.45 -27.43
C GLU A 56 15.54 -20.05 -28.06
N GLU A 57 16.26 -18.98 -27.64
CA GLU A 57 16.25 -17.60 -28.18
C GLU A 57 17.17 -17.35 -29.40
N ILE A 58 17.00 -16.22 -30.12
CA ILE A 58 18.06 -15.18 -30.26
C ILE A 58 17.45 -13.75 -30.27
N LYS A 59 17.77 -12.94 -29.25
CA LYS A 59 18.17 -11.49 -29.17
C LYS A 59 17.67 -10.49 -30.28
N ASN A 60 17.41 -9.19 -30.01
CA ASN A 60 18.09 -8.29 -29.06
C ASN A 60 17.33 -6.95 -28.82
N THR A 61 17.56 -6.28 -27.66
CA THR A 61 17.37 -4.82 -27.37
C THR A 61 15.98 -4.15 -27.56
N SER A 62 15.45 -3.27 -26.68
CA SER A 62 16.07 -2.42 -25.64
C SER A 62 15.19 -2.15 -24.38
N LYS A 63 15.83 -2.26 -23.21
CA LYS A 63 15.72 -1.34 -22.04
C LYS A 63 14.34 -1.06 -21.40
N ALA A 64 13.70 -2.08 -20.85
CA ALA A 64 12.86 -1.91 -19.65
C ALA A 64 13.75 -1.84 -18.38
N MET A 65 13.35 -1.09 -17.35
CA MET A 65 13.97 -1.22 -16.02
C MET A 65 13.55 -2.57 -15.43
N ARG A 66 14.52 -3.46 -15.18
CA ARG A 66 14.26 -4.74 -14.55
C ARG A 66 13.68 -4.53 -13.14
N MET A 67 12.56 -5.17 -12.84
CA MET A 67 12.30 -5.54 -11.45
C MET A 67 13.44 -6.45 -11.00
N GLY A 68 14.02 -6.15 -9.84
CA GLY A 68 15.07 -6.98 -9.27
C GLY A 68 14.56 -8.40 -9.06
N ASP A 69 15.38 -9.36 -9.47
CA ASP A 69 15.20 -10.78 -9.18
C ASP A 69 14.96 -11.01 -7.68
N GLY A 70 14.23 -12.08 -7.35
CA GLY A 70 13.89 -12.49 -5.99
C GLY A 70 15.07 -13.07 -5.20
N GLY A 71 16.23 -12.42 -5.28
CA GLY A 71 17.40 -12.77 -4.50
C GLY A 71 17.07 -12.83 -3.01
N LYS A 72 17.74 -13.72 -2.28
CA LYS A 72 17.63 -13.86 -0.83
C LYS A 72 18.21 -12.61 -0.14
N GLY A 73 17.43 -11.53 -0.12
CA GLY A 73 17.73 -10.36 0.69
C GLY A 73 17.82 -10.78 2.15
N GLU A 74 18.92 -10.43 2.80
CA GLU A 74 19.05 -10.65 4.23
C GLU A 74 17.95 -9.86 4.95
N ALA A 75 17.31 -10.49 5.94
CA ALA A 75 16.24 -9.86 6.69
C ALA A 75 16.75 -8.59 7.37
N PHE A 76 15.91 -7.56 7.45
CA PHE A 76 16.27 -6.32 8.14
C PHE A 76 16.62 -6.62 9.60
N GLN A 77 17.81 -6.22 10.05
CA GLN A 77 18.30 -6.51 11.39
C GLN A 77 17.94 -5.37 12.35
N LEU A 78 17.08 -5.68 13.32
CA LEU A 78 16.72 -4.75 14.40
C LEU A 78 17.81 -4.74 15.47
N THR A 79 18.27 -3.56 15.87
CA THR A 79 19.15 -3.40 17.03
C THR A 79 18.46 -3.86 18.32
N GLN A 80 19.24 -4.28 19.32
CA GLN A 80 18.66 -4.76 20.58
C GLN A 80 17.78 -3.70 21.28
N GLN A 81 18.11 -2.41 21.11
CA GLN A 81 17.33 -1.29 21.63
C GLN A 81 16.00 -1.13 20.90
N GLN A 82 15.97 -1.22 19.57
CA GLN A 82 14.72 -1.21 18.79
C GLN A 82 13.82 -2.38 19.19
N GLN A 83 14.36 -3.58 19.33
CA GLN A 83 13.61 -4.77 19.77
C GLN A 83 13.02 -4.63 21.18
N TRP A 84 13.66 -3.86 22.06
CA TRP A 84 13.11 -3.57 23.39
C TRP A 84 12.02 -2.50 23.32
N LEU A 85 12.32 -1.34 22.72
CA LEU A 85 11.35 -0.24 22.57
C LEU A 85 10.06 -0.69 21.87
N ILE A 86 10.13 -1.56 20.85
CA ILE A 86 8.95 -2.11 20.16
C ILE A 86 8.06 -2.95 21.09
N LYS A 87 8.63 -3.63 22.10
CA LYS A 87 7.87 -4.39 23.09
C LYS A 87 7.22 -3.51 24.15
N GLU A 88 7.87 -2.41 24.51
CA GLU A 88 7.34 -1.41 25.44
C GLU A 88 6.22 -0.55 24.81
N ASP A 89 6.17 -0.43 23.48
CA ASP A 89 5.11 0.29 22.73
C ASP A 89 3.80 -0.52 22.63
N CYS A 90 3.29 -0.92 23.80
CA CYS A 90 2.22 -1.91 23.94
C CYS A 90 0.88 -1.51 23.27
N MET A 91 0.57 -0.21 23.17
CA MET A 91 -0.61 0.26 22.44
C MET A 91 -0.54 -0.01 20.93
N ASN A 92 0.68 -0.09 20.37
CA ASN A 92 0.91 -0.39 18.96
C ASN A 92 1.24 -1.87 18.70
N GLN A 93 1.18 -2.76 19.70
CA GLN A 93 1.64 -4.15 19.60
C GLN A 93 1.21 -4.85 18.30
N LYS A 94 -0.09 -4.82 17.97
CA LYS A 94 -0.63 -5.45 16.75
C LYS A 94 -0.06 -4.85 15.46
N LEU A 95 0.07 -3.53 15.41
CA LEU A 95 0.64 -2.81 14.26
C LEU A 95 2.14 -3.11 14.12
N TRP A 96 2.85 -3.27 15.25
CA TRP A 96 4.22 -3.75 15.26
C TRP A 96 4.31 -5.21 14.78
N ASP A 97 3.47 -6.13 15.24
CA ASP A 97 3.45 -7.52 14.76
C ASP A 97 3.24 -7.60 13.24
N GLU A 98 2.30 -6.81 12.70
CA GLU A 98 2.04 -6.69 11.25
C GLU A 98 3.25 -6.14 10.48
N VAL A 99 3.92 -5.12 11.01
CA VAL A 99 5.15 -4.54 10.42
C VAL A 99 6.32 -5.52 10.49
N LEU A 100 6.53 -6.18 11.62
CA LEU A 100 7.62 -7.14 11.87
C LEU A 100 7.52 -8.38 10.97
N ALA A 101 6.31 -8.79 10.57
CA ALA A 101 6.11 -9.85 9.58
C ALA A 101 6.79 -9.59 8.22
N SER A 102 7.18 -8.33 7.94
CA SER A 102 7.90 -7.91 6.73
C SER A 102 9.42 -7.76 6.88
N LEU A 103 10.03 -8.04 8.04
CA LEU A 103 11.50 -7.96 8.23
C LEU A 103 12.28 -8.77 7.16
N LYS A 104 11.74 -9.92 6.74
CA LYS A 104 12.26 -10.78 5.67
C LYS A 104 12.35 -10.14 4.28
N GLU A 105 11.81 -8.94 4.10
CA GLU A 105 11.83 -8.19 2.84
C GLU A 105 13.02 -7.19 2.76
N GLY A 106 13.92 -7.25 3.74
CA GLY A 106 15.18 -6.52 3.76
C GLY A 106 14.96 -5.01 3.70
N PRO A 107 15.58 -4.28 2.75
CA PRO A 107 15.40 -2.84 2.59
C PRO A 107 13.94 -2.37 2.44
N ASN A 108 13.02 -3.22 1.95
CA ASN A 108 11.60 -2.85 1.82
C ASN A 108 10.87 -2.76 3.17
N PHE A 109 11.43 -3.30 4.25
CA PHE A 109 10.89 -3.18 5.60
C PHE A 109 10.65 -1.72 6.00
N LEU A 110 11.63 -0.84 5.75
CA LEU A 110 11.53 0.59 6.11
C LEU A 110 10.39 1.29 5.36
N LYS A 111 10.12 0.92 4.11
CA LYS A 111 8.99 1.47 3.34
C LYS A 111 7.64 1.04 3.91
N LYS A 112 7.52 -0.21 4.37
CA LYS A 112 6.29 -0.69 5.04
C LYS A 112 6.11 -0.03 6.41
N LEU A 113 7.17 0.07 7.19
CA LEU A 113 7.20 0.79 8.46
C LEU A 113 6.75 2.26 8.30
N GLU A 114 7.28 2.98 7.31
CA GLU A 114 6.90 4.36 7.00
C GLU A 114 5.40 4.48 6.69
N GLN A 115 4.87 3.56 5.87
CA GLN A 115 3.46 3.53 5.48
C GLN A 115 2.54 3.20 6.67
N SER A 116 2.90 2.23 7.51
CA SER A 116 2.13 1.83 8.70
C SER A 116 2.03 2.93 9.77
N PHE A 117 3.01 3.83 9.84
CA PHE A 117 3.01 4.98 10.76
C PHE A 117 2.78 6.33 10.06
N MET A 118 2.20 6.33 8.85
CA MET A 118 1.82 7.55 8.14
C MET A 118 0.58 8.20 8.79
N CYS A 119 0.68 9.48 9.15
CA CYS A 119 -0.42 10.24 9.73
C CYS A 119 -1.47 10.61 8.69
N VAL A 120 -2.68 10.06 8.82
CA VAL A 120 -3.82 10.30 7.90
C VAL A 120 -4.20 11.77 7.70
N CYS A 121 -3.79 12.67 8.60
CA CYS A 121 -4.12 14.10 8.52
C CYS A 121 -3.15 14.92 7.66
N CYS A 122 -1.87 14.57 7.62
CA CYS A 122 -0.85 15.30 6.86
C CYS A 122 -0.20 14.48 5.74
N GLN A 123 -0.45 13.16 5.68
CA GLN A 123 0.11 12.23 4.69
C GLN A 123 1.66 12.16 4.73
N GLU A 124 2.20 12.30 5.95
CA GLU A 124 3.63 12.19 6.27
C GLU A 124 3.82 11.18 7.41
N LEU A 125 5.03 10.66 7.58
CA LEU A 125 5.41 9.87 8.77
C LEU A 125 5.11 10.66 10.06
N VAL A 126 4.43 10.02 11.01
CA VAL A 126 3.88 10.68 12.20
C VAL A 126 4.95 11.33 13.09
N TYR A 127 4.72 12.57 13.51
CA TYR A 127 5.59 13.33 14.42
C TYR A 127 4.83 13.78 15.67
N GLN A 128 5.47 13.63 16.83
CA GLN A 128 4.83 13.64 18.15
C GLN A 128 3.53 12.81 18.13
N PRO A 129 3.59 11.50 17.82
CA PRO A 129 2.42 10.66 17.71
C PRO A 129 1.60 10.66 19.00
N VAL A 130 0.31 10.86 18.89
CA VAL A 130 -0.68 10.45 19.90
C VAL A 130 -1.23 9.11 19.40
N THR A 131 -0.99 8.05 20.17
CA THR A 131 -1.62 6.74 19.94
C THR A 131 -2.96 6.75 20.68
N THR A 132 -4.06 6.74 19.93
CA THR A 132 -5.40 6.84 20.51
C THR A 132 -5.85 5.54 21.18
N GLU A 133 -6.88 5.59 22.03
CA GLU A 133 -7.46 4.38 22.66
C GLU A 133 -8.09 3.42 21.64
N CYS A 134 -8.54 3.96 20.49
CA CYS A 134 -8.94 3.19 19.32
C CYS A 134 -7.75 2.74 18.44
N LEU A 135 -6.53 2.75 18.97
CA LEU A 135 -5.29 2.19 18.41
C LEU A 135 -4.82 2.79 17.08
N HIS A 136 -4.99 4.10 16.88
CA HIS A 136 -4.50 4.82 15.69
C HIS A 136 -3.47 5.88 16.07
N ASN A 137 -2.46 6.09 15.22
CA ASN A 137 -1.40 7.08 15.43
C ASN A 137 -1.64 8.35 14.61
N VAL A 138 -1.68 9.51 15.29
CA VAL A 138 -1.91 10.82 14.66
C VAL A 138 -0.94 11.85 15.24
N CYS A 139 -0.39 12.75 14.42
CA CYS A 139 0.49 13.81 14.91
C CYS A 139 -0.26 14.68 15.91
N LYS A 140 0.35 15.00 17.07
CA LYS A 140 -0.28 15.85 18.10
C LYS A 140 -0.84 17.15 17.51
N SER A 141 -0.05 17.82 16.67
CA SER A 141 -0.42 19.07 15.99
C SER A 141 -1.63 18.93 15.05
N CYS A 142 -1.81 17.76 14.43
CA CYS A 142 -2.97 17.44 13.60
C CYS A 142 -4.23 17.17 14.43
N LEU A 143 -4.11 16.39 15.51
CA LEU A 143 -5.24 16.09 16.40
C LEU A 143 -5.71 17.36 17.13
N GLN A 144 -4.78 18.22 17.59
CA GLN A 144 -5.07 19.55 18.12
C GLN A 144 -5.79 20.45 17.11
N ARG A 145 -5.47 20.36 15.81
CA ARG A 145 -6.15 21.12 14.75
C ARG A 145 -7.59 20.63 14.55
N SER A 146 -7.82 19.31 14.61
CA SER A 146 -9.16 18.71 14.58
C SER A 146 -10.04 19.21 15.74
N PHE A 147 -9.51 19.13 16.97
CA PHE A 147 -10.22 19.56 18.17
C PHE A 147 -10.51 21.08 18.19
N ARG A 148 -9.61 21.91 17.64
CA ARG A 148 -9.85 23.36 17.48
C ARG A 148 -10.98 23.67 16.49
N ALA A 149 -11.25 22.77 15.54
CA ALA A 149 -12.39 22.85 14.62
C ALA A 149 -13.64 22.13 15.17
N GLU A 150 -13.69 21.87 16.48
CA GLU A 150 -14.75 21.11 17.18
C GLU A 150 -14.99 19.68 16.68
N VAL A 151 -14.01 19.07 15.99
CA VAL A 151 -14.05 17.67 15.56
C VAL A 151 -13.27 16.81 16.55
N PHE A 152 -14.00 16.22 17.49
CA PHE A 152 -13.49 15.42 18.62
C PHE A 152 -13.36 13.91 18.33
N THR A 153 -13.56 13.49 17.08
CA THR A 153 -13.41 12.09 16.66
C THR A 153 -11.99 11.78 16.15
N CYS A 154 -11.57 10.52 16.25
CA CYS A 154 -10.34 10.01 15.67
C CYS A 154 -10.33 10.24 14.14
N PRO A 155 -9.35 10.96 13.57
CA PRO A 155 -9.32 11.25 12.14
C PRO A 155 -9.26 10.04 11.22
N ALA A 156 -8.76 8.89 11.71
CA ALA A 156 -8.64 7.67 10.93
C ALA A 156 -9.93 6.82 10.91
N CYS A 157 -10.47 6.48 12.08
CA CYS A 157 -11.59 5.53 12.23
C CYS A 157 -12.92 6.15 12.71
N ARG A 158 -12.95 7.46 12.97
CA ARG A 158 -14.14 8.22 13.44
C ARG A 158 -14.73 7.84 14.80
N TYR A 159 -14.06 6.97 15.56
CA TYR A 159 -14.33 6.75 16.99
C TYR A 159 -14.34 8.09 17.75
N ASP A 160 -15.29 8.31 18.65
CA ASP A 160 -15.37 9.53 19.45
C ASP A 160 -14.39 9.50 20.62
N LEU A 161 -13.48 10.47 20.68
CA LEU A 161 -12.50 10.63 21.76
C LEU A 161 -13.02 11.57 22.85
N GLY A 162 -14.11 12.31 22.59
CA GLY A 162 -14.72 13.26 23.52
C GLY A 162 -13.98 14.59 23.67
N LYS A 163 -14.70 15.62 24.14
CA LYS A 163 -14.16 16.99 24.29
C LYS A 163 -13.03 17.10 25.33
N SER A 164 -12.94 16.17 26.27
CA SER A 164 -11.96 16.12 27.37
C SER A 164 -10.74 15.23 27.10
N TYR A 165 -10.54 14.74 25.87
CA TYR A 165 -9.44 13.84 25.54
C TYR A 165 -8.07 14.45 25.81
N THR A 166 -7.23 13.73 26.59
CA THR A 166 -5.89 14.20 26.96
C THR A 166 -4.84 13.68 25.98
N MET A 167 -4.34 14.57 25.11
CA MET A 167 -3.39 14.25 24.04
C MET A 167 -1.95 14.03 24.55
N VAL A 168 -1.69 12.85 25.12
CA VAL A 168 -0.35 12.41 25.55
C VAL A 168 0.46 11.89 24.35
N PRO A 169 1.66 12.42 24.05
CA PRO A 169 2.50 11.89 22.99
C PRO A 169 3.19 10.58 23.39
N ASN A 170 3.14 9.58 22.51
CA ASN A 170 3.85 8.33 22.62
C ASN A 170 5.36 8.56 22.32
N LYS A 171 6.13 8.72 23.40
CA LYS A 171 7.58 8.95 23.32
C LYS A 171 8.36 7.72 22.82
N ILE A 172 7.83 6.52 23.01
CA ILE A 172 8.49 5.26 22.60
C ILE A 172 8.45 5.15 21.08
N LEU A 173 7.26 5.31 20.48
CA LEU A 173 7.10 5.38 19.03
C LEU A 173 7.91 6.55 18.43
N GLN A 174 7.90 7.74 19.04
CA GLN A 174 8.74 8.86 18.56
C GLN A 174 10.22 8.47 18.51
N THR A 175 10.73 7.85 19.59
CA THR A 175 12.14 7.42 19.68
C THR A 175 12.48 6.36 18.63
N LEU A 176 11.57 5.42 18.36
CA LEU A 176 11.73 4.42 17.30
C LEU A 176 11.77 5.06 15.91
N LEU A 177 10.87 6.00 15.61
CA LEU A 177 10.83 6.66 14.31
C LEU A 177 12.06 7.55 14.09
N ASP A 178 12.57 8.25 15.10
CA ASP A 178 13.85 8.98 15.01
C ASP A 178 15.06 8.04 14.82
N GLN A 179 15.01 6.79 15.30
CA GLN A 179 16.04 5.77 15.06
C GLN A 179 15.95 5.14 13.66
N PHE A 180 14.75 4.88 13.15
CA PHE A 180 14.55 4.29 11.82
C PHE A 180 14.70 5.31 10.68
N PHE A 181 14.36 6.59 10.91
CA PHE A 181 14.38 7.65 9.91
C PHE A 181 15.11 8.91 10.43
N PRO A 182 16.44 8.86 10.67
CA PRO A 182 17.18 9.93 11.33
C PRO A 182 17.01 11.32 10.69
N GLY A 183 16.32 12.21 11.40
CA GLY A 183 16.08 13.59 10.98
C GLY A 183 14.78 13.86 10.23
N TYR A 184 13.87 12.88 10.08
CA TYR A 184 12.52 13.10 9.52
C TYR A 184 11.68 14.13 10.33
N SER A 185 12.06 14.34 11.59
CA SER A 185 11.48 15.24 12.57
C SER A 185 11.98 16.70 12.46
N LYS A 186 12.93 17.00 11.56
CA LYS A 186 13.49 18.35 11.38
C LYS A 186 12.44 19.31 10.77
N GLY A 187 11.97 20.26 11.57
CA GLY A 187 11.03 21.31 11.14
C GLY A 187 9.55 20.89 11.09
N ARG A 188 9.18 19.85 11.85
CA ARG A 188 7.81 19.29 11.96
C ARG A 188 7.08 19.78 13.21
#